data_AF-A0AAN5D573-F1
#
_entry.id   AF-A0AAN5D573-F1
#
_cell.length_a   1.000
_cell.length_b   1.000
_cell.length_c   1.000
_cell.angle_alpha   90.00
_cell.angle_beta   90.00
_cell.angle_gamma   90.00
#
_symmetry.space_group_name_H-M   'P 1'
#
loop_
_entity.id
_entity.type
_entity.pdbx_description
1 polymer ?
#
loop_
_entity_poly.entity_id
_entity_poly.type
_entity_poly.pdbx_seq_one_letter_code
_entity_poly.pdbx_strand_id
1 'polypeptide(L)'
;ESLAMRHLILLSCLPLFASACYSGYNTIYDGNCIQVYGGKNYADAKSTCETDDAHMPIIRSKEENDGIVYLGHNAWIGLLCDGVKFVWEDGSAANYTNFYSTEVCDSGSTAKRYYIDYNSGKWYSLSDGTRTSLSPLCVANVRSWTCDTYHILEQGKTADICYLFNKALTVVDQAENNCEYQRAHIAPIHDQSLNDFIKRTAIGYGLTGGVHIGLKYLNDKYVWSDGSDVDYLNFAPSFPDTTFGECVAMGTSLFPGKWMNVECTTPLSYMCTKPILAYDENAVPAGCGDSDLEFYPGDEIFSPTWGNATGPAKCEYAIMDTDKTKKVTVQILFFESNACCDTLTLYDGLFGTVVLKTFSGYSGLTSVTVTGTTNAIRMEWNAKSGAHVRGWHAKVGSV
;
A
#
# COMPACT_ATOMS: atom_id res chain seq x y z
N GLU A 1 -53.03 -8.36 -20.13
CA GLU A 1 -52.25 -9.54 -19.68
C GLU A 1 -51.16 -9.78 -20.73
N SER A 2 -49.86 -9.86 -20.48
CA SER A 2 -49.02 -9.84 -19.28
C SER A 2 -47.65 -9.29 -19.68
N LEU A 3 -47.04 -8.54 -18.76
CA LEU A 3 -45.68 -8.01 -18.77
C LEU A 3 -44.62 -9.09 -19.08
N ALA A 4 -43.64 -8.74 -19.91
CA ALA A 4 -42.29 -9.31 -19.85
C ALA A 4 -41.30 -8.18 -19.57
N MET A 5 -40.78 -8.19 -18.35
CA MET A 5 -39.91 -7.20 -17.73
C MET A 5 -38.56 -7.20 -18.45
N ARG A 6 -38.29 -6.18 -19.28
CA ARG A 6 -36.93 -5.88 -19.73
C ARG A 6 -36.18 -5.24 -18.57
N HIS A 7 -35.35 -6.02 -17.88
CA HIS A 7 -34.33 -5.49 -16.98
C HIS A 7 -33.29 -4.73 -17.82
N LEU A 8 -33.45 -3.41 -17.92
CA LEU A 8 -32.33 -2.51 -18.13
C LEU A 8 -31.43 -2.66 -16.90
N ILE A 9 -30.34 -3.41 -17.03
CA ILE A 9 -29.23 -3.30 -16.11
C ILE A 9 -28.60 -1.93 -16.42
N LEU A 10 -28.85 -0.97 -15.53
CA LEU A 10 -28.11 0.28 -15.47
C LEU A 10 -26.62 -0.05 -15.41
N LEU A 11 -25.88 0.24 -16.48
CA LEU A 11 -24.44 0.44 -16.43
C LEU A 11 -24.18 1.68 -15.57
N SER A 12 -24.19 1.51 -14.25
CA SER A 12 -23.79 2.52 -13.30
C SER A 12 -22.97 1.86 -12.20
N CYS A 13 -21.69 1.62 -12.48
CA CYS A 13 -20.55 1.81 -11.56
C CYS A 13 -19.29 1.23 -12.21
N LEU A 14 -18.62 1.98 -13.08
CA LEU A 14 -17.22 1.71 -13.46
C LEU A 14 -16.53 3.07 -13.63
N PRO A 15 -16.09 3.64 -12.50
CA PRO A 15 -14.70 4.05 -12.45
C PRO A 15 -14.14 3.82 -11.04
N LEU A 16 -13.83 2.58 -10.68
CA LEU A 16 -13.35 2.29 -9.31
C LEU A 16 -12.31 1.15 -9.27
N PHE A 17 -11.40 1.06 -10.24
CA PHE A 17 -10.25 0.12 -10.16
C PHE A 17 -8.95 0.61 -10.83
N ALA A 18 -8.81 1.91 -11.12
CA ALA A 18 -7.66 2.43 -11.87
C ALA A 18 -6.39 2.68 -11.02
N SER A 19 -6.28 2.13 -9.81
CA SER A 19 -5.26 2.54 -8.83
C SER A 19 -4.52 1.42 -8.08
N ALA A 20 -4.71 0.14 -8.44
CA ALA A 20 -3.91 -0.93 -7.84
C ALA A 20 -2.67 -1.29 -8.67
N CYS A 21 -2.61 -0.83 -9.93
CA CYS A 21 -1.62 -1.27 -10.89
C CYS A 21 -0.68 -0.15 -11.33
N TYR A 22 0.53 -0.53 -11.76
CA TYR A 22 1.47 0.39 -12.36
C TYR A 22 0.83 1.18 -13.51
N SER A 23 1.29 2.42 -13.74
CA SER A 23 0.77 3.24 -14.84
C SER A 23 0.87 2.49 -16.17
N GLY A 24 -0.26 2.29 -16.84
CA GLY A 24 -0.33 1.49 -18.07
C GLY A 24 -0.97 0.10 -17.89
N TYR A 25 -1.12 -0.41 -16.67
CA TYR A 25 -1.79 -1.69 -16.40
C TYR A 25 -3.25 -1.44 -16.01
N ASN A 26 -4.19 -2.06 -16.72
CA ASN A 26 -5.61 -1.68 -16.67
C ASN A 26 -6.54 -2.79 -16.21
N THR A 27 -6.04 -4.01 -15.99
CA THR A 27 -6.87 -5.17 -15.60
C THR A 27 -6.29 -5.84 -14.35
N ILE A 28 -7.14 -5.98 -13.33
CA ILE A 28 -6.81 -6.68 -12.09
C ILE A 28 -7.46 -8.06 -12.15
N TYR A 29 -6.67 -9.12 -12.01
CA TYR A 29 -7.17 -10.49 -11.89
C TYR A 29 -6.36 -11.24 -10.85
N ASP A 30 -7.04 -11.82 -9.84
CA ASP A 30 -6.44 -12.60 -8.76
C ASP A 30 -5.24 -11.90 -8.07
N GLY A 31 -5.36 -10.60 -7.82
CA GLY A 31 -4.26 -9.84 -7.24
C GLY A 31 -3.05 -9.69 -8.18
N ASN A 32 -3.25 -9.69 -9.50
CA ASN A 32 -2.22 -9.36 -10.45
C ASN A 32 -2.68 -8.26 -11.41
N CYS A 33 -1.75 -7.40 -11.77
CA CYS A 33 -1.91 -6.30 -12.70
C CYS A 33 -1.51 -6.76 -14.09
N ILE A 34 -2.43 -6.64 -15.04
CA ILE A 34 -2.24 -7.16 -16.39
C ILE A 34 -2.31 -6.03 -17.42
N GLN A 35 -1.35 -6.07 -18.35
CA GLN A 35 -1.36 -5.26 -19.56
C GLN A 35 -1.12 -6.14 -20.79
N VAL A 36 -1.90 -5.89 -21.85
CA VAL A 36 -1.83 -6.65 -23.10
C VAL A 36 -1.31 -5.75 -24.20
N TYR A 37 -0.26 -6.20 -24.89
CA TYR A 37 0.36 -5.48 -25.99
C TYR A 37 0.03 -6.14 -27.36
N GLY A 38 0.30 -5.39 -28.44
CA GLY A 38 0.21 -5.92 -29.80
C GLY A 38 1.22 -7.06 -30.03
N GLY A 39 0.88 -7.97 -30.95
CA GLY A 39 1.64 -9.21 -31.17
C GLY A 39 3.14 -9.01 -31.41
N LYS A 40 3.97 -9.86 -30.78
CA LYS A 40 5.43 -9.86 -30.87
C LYS A 40 5.99 -11.28 -30.85
N ASN A 41 7.23 -11.45 -31.29
CA ASN A 41 7.98 -12.70 -31.04
C ASN A 41 8.29 -12.84 -29.55
N TYR A 42 8.70 -14.03 -29.11
CA TYR A 42 8.92 -14.32 -27.68
C TYR A 42 10.01 -13.42 -27.06
N ALA A 43 11.12 -13.17 -27.78
CA ALA A 43 12.23 -12.36 -27.26
C ALA A 43 11.80 -10.90 -27.03
N ASP A 44 11.11 -10.32 -28.00
CA ASP A 44 10.59 -8.95 -27.90
C ASP A 44 9.44 -8.86 -26.90
N ALA A 45 8.60 -9.89 -26.79
CA ALA A 45 7.54 -9.97 -25.79
C ALA A 45 8.12 -10.00 -24.36
N LYS A 46 9.13 -10.86 -24.13
CA LYS A 46 9.85 -10.93 -22.85
C LYS A 46 10.49 -9.60 -22.49
N SER A 47 11.24 -9.00 -23.42
CA SER A 47 11.85 -7.68 -23.22
C SER A 47 10.81 -6.57 -22.95
N THR A 48 9.63 -6.66 -23.58
CA THR A 48 8.52 -5.72 -23.30
C THR A 48 8.07 -5.82 -21.84
N CYS A 49 7.85 -7.04 -21.32
CA CYS A 49 7.41 -7.21 -19.94
C CYS A 49 8.52 -6.86 -18.93
N GLU A 50 9.77 -7.22 -19.21
CA GLU A 50 10.92 -6.90 -18.33
C GLU A 50 11.18 -5.39 -18.20
N THR A 51 10.76 -4.57 -19.18
CA THR A 51 10.93 -3.10 -19.14
C THR A 51 10.03 -2.45 -18.08
N ASP A 52 8.91 -3.08 -17.75
CA ASP A 52 7.88 -2.53 -16.86
C ASP A 52 7.90 -3.16 -15.46
N ASP A 53 9.02 -3.81 -15.08
CA ASP A 53 9.13 -4.58 -13.82
C ASP A 53 8.04 -5.67 -13.71
N ALA A 54 7.68 -6.25 -14.85
CA ALA A 54 6.66 -7.28 -15.00
C ALA A 54 7.25 -8.53 -15.64
N HIS A 55 6.47 -9.60 -15.66
CA HIS A 55 6.87 -10.88 -16.21
C HIS A 55 5.81 -11.45 -17.15
N MET A 56 6.17 -12.46 -17.93
CA MET A 56 5.21 -13.24 -18.72
C MET A 56 4.30 -14.05 -17.77
N PRO A 57 3.10 -14.49 -18.20
CA PRO A 57 2.18 -15.20 -17.32
C PRO A 57 2.80 -16.48 -16.77
N ILE A 58 2.78 -16.59 -15.45
CA ILE A 58 3.11 -17.77 -14.67
C ILE A 58 1.79 -18.33 -14.16
N ILE A 59 1.49 -19.60 -14.45
CA ILE A 59 0.17 -20.19 -14.23
C ILE A 59 0.29 -21.39 -13.28
N ARG A 60 -0.10 -21.22 -12.03
CA ARG A 60 0.03 -22.21 -10.95
C ARG A 60 -1.25 -22.95 -10.64
N SER A 61 -2.38 -22.48 -11.16
CA SER A 61 -3.71 -23.03 -10.89
C SER A 61 -4.61 -23.01 -12.11
N LYS A 62 -5.74 -23.73 -12.02
CA LYS A 62 -6.77 -23.71 -13.06
C LYS A 62 -7.45 -22.33 -13.10
N GLU A 63 -7.63 -21.73 -11.94
CA GLU A 63 -8.22 -20.41 -11.75
C GLU A 63 -7.40 -19.35 -12.48
N GLU A 64 -6.08 -19.33 -12.29
CA GLU A 64 -5.17 -18.44 -13.03
C GLU A 64 -5.25 -18.66 -14.55
N ASN A 65 -5.30 -19.93 -14.99
CA ASN A 65 -5.43 -20.26 -16.41
C ASN A 65 -6.70 -19.67 -17.03
N ASP A 66 -7.84 -19.86 -16.37
CA ASP A 66 -9.13 -19.37 -16.82
C ASP A 66 -9.19 -17.82 -16.82
N GLY A 67 -8.49 -17.20 -15.87
CA GLY A 67 -8.30 -15.76 -15.82
C GLY A 67 -7.60 -15.19 -17.05
N ILE A 68 -6.49 -15.80 -17.46
CA ILE A 68 -5.77 -15.39 -18.66
C ILE A 68 -6.65 -15.58 -19.91
N VAL A 69 -7.41 -16.68 -19.98
CA VAL A 69 -8.36 -16.95 -21.07
C VAL A 69 -9.44 -15.88 -21.19
N TYR A 70 -9.95 -15.39 -20.05
CA TYR A 70 -11.00 -14.36 -20.00
C TYR A 70 -10.58 -13.05 -20.68
N LEU A 71 -9.27 -12.77 -20.78
CA LEU A 71 -8.76 -11.57 -21.44
C LEU A 71 -8.95 -11.63 -22.97
N GLY A 72 -9.18 -12.81 -23.56
CA GLY A 72 -9.55 -12.95 -24.97
C GLY A 72 -8.39 -12.79 -25.95
N HIS A 73 -7.16 -13.07 -25.53
CA HIS A 73 -5.95 -12.94 -26.34
C HIS A 73 -5.14 -14.23 -26.37
N ASN A 74 -4.63 -14.59 -27.55
CA ASN A 74 -3.60 -15.62 -27.67
C ASN A 74 -2.27 -15.03 -27.22
N ALA A 75 -1.73 -15.53 -26.11
CA ALA A 75 -0.63 -14.89 -25.41
C ALA A 75 0.53 -15.86 -25.17
N TRP A 76 1.74 -15.35 -25.28
CA TRP A 76 2.92 -16.06 -24.80
C TRP A 76 2.80 -16.30 -23.28
N ILE A 77 3.33 -17.41 -22.78
CA ILE A 77 3.43 -17.71 -21.34
C ILE A 77 4.89 -17.91 -20.94
N GLY A 78 5.21 -17.68 -19.66
CA GLY A 78 6.57 -17.76 -19.12
C GLY A 78 7.10 -19.19 -18.92
N LEU A 79 6.47 -20.19 -19.54
CA LEU A 79 6.81 -21.59 -19.37
C LEU A 79 8.07 -21.93 -20.18
N LEU A 80 9.00 -22.64 -19.57
CA LEU A 80 10.26 -23.09 -20.13
C LEU A 80 10.47 -24.58 -19.85
N CYS A 81 11.42 -25.18 -20.58
CA CYS A 81 11.89 -26.53 -20.35
C CYS A 81 13.39 -26.47 -20.04
N ASP A 82 13.81 -26.97 -18.87
CA ASP A 82 15.22 -26.97 -18.44
C ASP A 82 16.03 -28.16 -19.00
N GLY A 83 15.39 -29.00 -19.83
CA GLY A 83 15.96 -30.23 -20.38
C GLY A 83 15.53 -31.50 -19.62
N VAL A 84 14.83 -31.36 -18.50
CA VAL A 84 14.33 -32.47 -17.67
C VAL A 84 12.88 -32.25 -17.24
N LYS A 85 12.52 -31.02 -16.89
CA LYS A 85 11.19 -30.66 -16.38
C LYS A 85 10.76 -29.28 -16.84
N PHE A 86 9.45 -29.06 -16.79
CA PHE A 86 8.88 -27.74 -17.03
C PHE A 86 9.12 -26.83 -15.83
N VAL A 87 9.61 -25.63 -16.10
CA VAL A 87 9.88 -24.58 -15.12
C VAL A 87 9.31 -23.27 -15.62
N TRP A 88 8.90 -22.41 -14.71
CA TRP A 88 8.54 -21.04 -15.02
C TRP A 88 9.79 -20.16 -15.07
N GLU A 89 9.69 -19.01 -15.70
CA GLU A 89 10.82 -18.07 -15.83
C GLU A 89 11.30 -17.47 -14.51
N ASP A 90 10.49 -17.53 -13.45
CA ASP A 90 10.89 -17.23 -12.06
C ASP A 90 11.71 -18.36 -11.40
N GLY A 91 11.95 -19.47 -12.12
CA GLY A 91 12.67 -20.65 -11.63
C GLY A 91 11.80 -21.66 -10.87
N SER A 92 10.53 -21.36 -10.62
CA SER A 92 9.61 -22.26 -9.94
C SER A 92 9.23 -23.46 -10.81
N ALA A 93 8.88 -24.59 -10.18
CA ALA A 93 8.46 -25.78 -10.90
C ALA A 93 7.01 -25.63 -11.42
N ALA A 94 6.76 -26.04 -12.66
CA ALA A 94 5.43 -26.03 -13.25
C ALA A 94 4.61 -27.27 -12.80
N ASN A 95 4.07 -27.22 -11.58
CA ASN A 95 3.28 -28.32 -11.01
C ASN A 95 1.87 -28.42 -11.62
N TYR A 96 1.28 -27.28 -11.99
CA TYR A 96 0.06 -27.22 -12.78
C TYR A 96 0.43 -27.17 -14.27
N THR A 97 -0.23 -27.99 -15.09
CA THR A 97 -0.06 -27.99 -16.55
C THR A 97 -1.39 -28.13 -17.26
N ASN A 98 -1.54 -27.47 -18.40
CA ASN A 98 -2.80 -27.48 -19.16
C ASN A 98 -2.58 -27.56 -20.69
N PHE A 99 -1.68 -28.44 -21.11
CA PHE A 99 -1.34 -28.63 -22.53
C PHE A 99 -2.52 -29.13 -23.38
N TYR A 100 -2.54 -28.74 -24.65
CA TYR A 100 -3.51 -29.22 -25.64
C TYR A 100 -3.32 -30.71 -25.94
N SER A 101 -2.07 -31.17 -26.00
CA SER A 101 -1.69 -32.57 -26.20
C SER A 101 -0.62 -32.97 -25.20
N THR A 102 -0.34 -34.28 -25.12
CA THR A 102 0.77 -34.78 -24.30
C THR A 102 2.08 -34.07 -24.69
N GLU A 103 2.72 -33.43 -23.72
CA GLU A 103 3.97 -32.70 -23.90
C GLU A 103 5.01 -33.22 -22.89
N VAL A 104 6.26 -33.32 -23.31
CA VAL A 104 7.38 -33.82 -22.49
C VAL A 104 8.52 -32.81 -22.54
N CYS A 105 9.09 -32.50 -21.38
CA CYS A 105 10.32 -31.73 -21.29
C CYS A 105 11.51 -32.69 -21.28
N ASP A 106 12.36 -32.56 -22.30
CA ASP A 106 13.63 -33.25 -22.45
C ASP A 106 14.65 -32.30 -23.09
N SER A 107 15.88 -32.76 -23.31
CA SER A 107 16.95 -31.95 -23.92
C SER A 107 16.59 -31.36 -25.29
N GLY A 108 15.72 -32.01 -26.05
CA GLY A 108 15.24 -31.54 -27.36
C GLY A 108 14.16 -30.45 -27.27
N SER A 109 13.52 -30.29 -26.11
CA SER A 109 12.45 -29.31 -25.88
C SER A 109 12.94 -27.96 -25.34
N THR A 110 14.23 -27.78 -25.06
CA THR A 110 14.82 -26.56 -24.48
C THR A 110 14.64 -25.30 -25.33
N ALA A 111 14.58 -25.45 -26.66
CA ALA A 111 14.36 -24.36 -27.60
C ALA A 111 12.88 -23.95 -27.77
N LYS A 112 11.94 -24.81 -27.34
CA LYS A 112 10.50 -24.57 -27.52
C LYS A 112 10.02 -23.38 -26.71
N ARG A 113 8.97 -22.73 -27.20
CA ARG A 113 8.21 -21.70 -26.47
C ARG A 113 6.74 -22.05 -26.45
N TYR A 114 6.04 -21.57 -25.43
CA TYR A 114 4.67 -21.97 -25.15
C TYR A 114 3.75 -20.77 -25.11
N TYR A 115 2.51 -20.98 -25.53
CA TYR A 115 1.48 -19.95 -25.52
C TYR A 115 0.14 -20.54 -25.11
N ILE A 116 -0.72 -19.72 -24.54
CA ILE A 116 -2.10 -20.06 -24.22
C ILE A 116 -3.03 -19.59 -25.34
N ASP A 117 -3.92 -20.48 -25.77
CA ASP A 117 -4.98 -20.15 -26.71
C ASP A 117 -6.27 -19.81 -25.96
N TYR A 118 -6.81 -18.61 -26.17
CA TYR A 118 -7.97 -18.14 -25.41
C TYR A 118 -9.27 -18.88 -25.79
N ASN A 119 -9.35 -19.50 -26.98
CA ASN A 119 -10.58 -20.21 -27.38
C ASN A 119 -10.70 -21.56 -26.66
N SER A 120 -9.60 -22.28 -26.53
CA SER A 120 -9.55 -23.61 -25.92
C SER A 120 -9.14 -23.58 -24.44
N GLY A 121 -8.47 -22.52 -24.01
CA GLY A 121 -7.80 -22.41 -22.72
C GLY A 121 -6.60 -23.33 -22.54
N LYS A 122 -6.12 -23.96 -23.63
CA LYS A 122 -5.03 -24.93 -23.63
C LYS A 122 -3.70 -24.30 -24.01
N TRP A 123 -2.61 -24.90 -23.53
CA TRP A 123 -1.25 -24.50 -23.87
C TRP A 123 -0.73 -25.26 -25.08
N TYR A 124 -0.14 -24.53 -26.01
CA TYR A 124 0.46 -25.06 -27.23
C TYR A 124 1.96 -24.80 -27.23
N SER A 125 2.70 -25.71 -27.84
CA SER A 125 4.15 -25.59 -28.04
C SER A 125 4.48 -25.11 -29.45
N LEU A 126 5.55 -24.33 -29.56
CA LEU A 126 6.18 -23.91 -30.80
C LEU A 126 7.65 -24.33 -30.76
N SER A 127 8.21 -24.70 -31.91
CA SER A 127 9.60 -25.14 -32.03
C SER A 127 10.61 -24.06 -31.62
N ASP A 128 10.21 -22.80 -31.71
CA ASP A 128 11.00 -21.63 -31.34
C ASP A 128 10.09 -20.47 -30.90
N GLY A 129 10.70 -19.32 -30.62
CA GLY A 129 10.02 -18.10 -30.21
C GLY A 129 9.73 -17.10 -31.33
N THR A 130 9.81 -17.47 -32.62
CA THR A 130 9.82 -16.49 -33.74
C THR A 130 8.44 -15.93 -34.11
N ARG A 131 7.36 -16.58 -33.67
CA ARG A 131 5.98 -16.21 -34.03
C ARG A 131 5.61 -14.81 -33.52
N THR A 132 5.26 -13.89 -34.43
CA THR A 132 4.96 -12.49 -34.08
C THR A 132 3.48 -12.19 -33.82
N SER A 133 2.57 -13.15 -33.99
CA SER A 133 1.13 -12.93 -33.84
C SER A 133 0.59 -13.13 -32.42
N LEU A 134 1.46 -13.45 -31.46
CA LEU A 134 1.08 -13.72 -30.07
C LEU A 134 1.33 -12.48 -29.22
N SER A 135 0.35 -12.12 -28.40
CA SER A 135 0.42 -10.93 -27.56
C SER A 135 1.40 -11.14 -26.39
N PRO A 136 2.26 -10.15 -26.09
CA PRO A 136 2.83 -10.00 -24.76
C PRO A 136 1.70 -9.66 -23.79
N LEU A 137 1.49 -10.55 -22.82
CA LEU A 137 0.56 -10.35 -21.72
C LEU A 137 1.42 -10.21 -20.47
N CYS A 138 1.74 -8.97 -20.12
CA CYS A 138 2.63 -8.71 -19.02
C CYS A 138 1.82 -8.76 -17.73
N VAL A 139 2.26 -9.61 -16.82
CA VAL A 139 1.74 -9.76 -15.48
C VAL A 139 2.73 -9.09 -14.56
N ALA A 140 2.32 -7.96 -14.01
CA ALA A 140 2.98 -7.40 -12.84
C ALA A 140 2.21 -7.92 -11.62
N ASN A 141 2.91 -8.23 -10.54
CA ASN A 141 2.25 -8.30 -9.25
C ASN A 141 1.49 -6.98 -9.02
N VAL A 142 0.38 -6.98 -8.26
CA VAL A 142 0.02 -5.71 -7.60
C VAL A 142 1.28 -5.26 -6.89
N ARG A 143 1.69 -4.00 -7.08
CA ARG A 143 2.76 -3.50 -6.24
C ARG A 143 2.28 -3.67 -4.82
N SER A 144 3.05 -4.40 -4.02
CA SER A 144 2.82 -4.52 -2.58
C SER A 144 2.80 -3.11 -1.93
N TRP A 145 3.25 -2.06 -2.64
CA TRP A 145 3.42 -0.67 -2.22
C TRP A 145 3.11 0.31 -3.35
N THR A 146 2.01 1.07 -3.27
CA THR A 146 1.92 2.49 -3.67
C THR A 146 0.60 3.06 -3.21
N CYS A 147 0.64 4.20 -2.52
CA CYS A 147 -0.30 5.34 -2.50
C CYS A 147 -1.82 5.22 -2.72
N ASP A 148 -2.41 4.06 -2.99
CA ASP A 148 -3.77 3.88 -3.50
C ASP A 148 -4.02 4.83 -4.69
N THR A 149 -4.99 5.75 -4.58
CA THR A 149 -5.26 6.80 -5.57
C THR A 149 -4.31 8.02 -5.48
N TYR A 150 -3.28 7.97 -4.65
CA TYR A 150 -2.33 9.08 -4.42
C TYR A 150 -1.10 8.91 -5.34
N HIS A 151 -0.36 9.99 -5.55
CA HIS A 151 0.90 10.01 -6.30
C HIS A 151 2.09 9.86 -5.34
N ILE A 152 3.19 9.27 -5.83
CA ILE A 152 4.45 9.20 -5.07
C ILE A 152 5.20 10.54 -5.17
N LEU A 153 5.76 11.02 -4.06
CA LEU A 153 6.67 12.15 -3.99
C LEU A 153 8.10 11.66 -3.70
N GLU A 154 8.96 11.66 -4.71
CA GLU A 154 10.37 11.24 -4.62
C GLU A 154 11.32 12.38 -4.16
N GLN A 155 10.84 13.39 -3.42
CA GLN A 155 11.64 14.59 -3.06
C GLN A 155 11.70 14.89 -1.56
N GLY A 156 12.87 14.73 -0.92
CA GLY A 156 13.12 15.31 0.42
C GLY A 156 14.02 14.46 1.32
N LYS A 157 14.25 14.93 2.55
CA LYS A 157 14.90 14.14 3.62
C LYS A 157 13.92 13.19 4.31
N THR A 158 12.63 13.43 4.16
CA THR A 158 11.57 12.55 4.65
C THR A 158 11.36 11.43 3.63
N ALA A 159 11.40 10.19 4.12
CA ALA A 159 11.11 8.99 3.36
C ALA A 159 9.92 9.16 2.43
N ASP A 160 10.02 8.62 1.22
CA ASP A 160 8.96 8.25 0.28
C ASP A 160 7.53 8.58 0.80
N ILE A 161 6.91 9.67 0.35
CA ILE A 161 5.55 10.12 0.75
C ILE A 161 4.57 9.94 -0.41
N CYS A 162 3.35 9.51 -0.11
CA CYS A 162 2.19 9.55 -1.00
C CYS A 162 1.39 10.84 -0.83
N TYR A 163 1.01 11.50 -1.93
CA TYR A 163 0.24 12.74 -1.91
C TYR A 163 -0.96 12.75 -2.89
N LEU A 164 -2.05 13.43 -2.51
CA LEU A 164 -3.17 13.75 -3.40
C LEU A 164 -3.51 15.22 -3.24
N PHE A 165 -3.43 15.97 -4.34
CA PHE A 165 -3.71 17.40 -4.32
C PHE A 165 -5.18 17.67 -4.67
N ASN A 166 -5.92 18.26 -3.74
CA ASN A 166 -7.33 18.58 -3.87
C ASN A 166 -7.52 20.07 -4.19
N LYS A 167 -7.96 20.37 -5.41
CA LYS A 167 -8.18 21.75 -5.87
C LYS A 167 -9.47 22.38 -5.33
N ALA A 168 -10.41 21.56 -4.87
CA ALA A 168 -11.67 22.03 -4.32
C ALA A 168 -11.42 22.86 -3.05
N LEU A 169 -12.09 24.01 -2.94
CA LEU A 169 -11.96 24.88 -1.78
C LEU A 169 -12.85 24.36 -0.66
N THR A 170 -12.26 24.05 0.49
CA THR A 170 -12.98 23.58 1.67
C THR A 170 -12.45 24.26 2.93
N VAL A 171 -13.24 24.27 4.00
CA VAL A 171 -12.73 24.62 5.33
C VAL A 171 -11.80 23.52 5.84
N VAL A 172 -10.89 23.86 6.77
CA VAL A 172 -9.81 22.95 7.18
C VAL A 172 -10.32 21.65 7.81
N ASP A 173 -11.34 21.72 8.67
CA ASP A 173 -11.89 20.52 9.32
C ASP A 173 -12.50 19.55 8.30
N GLN A 174 -13.13 20.06 7.23
CA GLN A 174 -13.65 19.23 6.15
C GLN A 174 -12.53 18.67 5.27
N ALA A 175 -11.47 19.45 5.02
CA ALA A 175 -10.29 18.97 4.30
C ALA A 175 -9.63 17.81 5.04
N GLU A 176 -9.48 17.93 6.36
CA GLU A 176 -8.90 16.89 7.21
C GLU A 176 -9.78 15.63 7.19
N ASN A 177 -11.09 15.77 7.42
CA ASN A 177 -12.03 14.65 7.32
C ASN A 177 -11.96 13.93 5.97
N ASN A 178 -11.78 14.66 4.87
CA ASN A 178 -11.65 14.07 3.54
C ASN A 178 -10.32 13.30 3.38
N CYS A 179 -9.22 13.80 3.95
CA CYS A 179 -7.95 13.09 3.98
C CYS A 179 -8.05 11.84 4.88
N GLU A 180 -8.62 11.97 6.07
CA GLU A 180 -8.79 10.87 7.03
C GLU A 180 -9.67 9.75 6.48
N TYR A 181 -10.71 10.08 5.72
CA TYR A 181 -11.53 9.10 5.01
C TYR A 181 -10.70 8.22 4.06
N GLN A 182 -9.60 8.76 3.53
CA GLN A 182 -8.64 8.07 2.68
C GLN A 182 -7.36 7.65 3.42
N ARG A 183 -7.41 7.60 4.76
CA ARG A 183 -6.32 7.19 5.66
C ARG A 183 -5.05 8.03 5.47
N ALA A 184 -5.24 9.31 5.19
CA ALA A 184 -4.21 10.34 5.05
C ALA A 184 -4.53 11.50 6.00
N HIS A 185 -3.61 12.46 6.08
CA HIS A 185 -3.83 13.73 6.79
C HIS A 185 -3.56 14.90 5.85
N ILE A 186 -4.03 16.11 6.15
CA ILE A 186 -3.53 17.30 5.45
C ILE A 186 -2.00 17.37 5.66
N ALA A 187 -1.26 17.69 4.59
CA ALA A 187 0.18 17.63 4.55
C ALA A 187 0.88 18.28 5.77
N PRO A 188 1.56 17.48 6.63
CA PRO A 188 2.47 17.99 7.64
C PRO A 188 3.81 18.31 6.97
N ILE A 189 4.37 19.49 7.25
CA ILE A 189 5.55 19.98 6.54
C ILE A 189 6.75 19.96 7.48
N HIS A 190 7.63 18.97 7.30
CA HIS A 190 8.84 18.77 8.12
C HIS A 190 10.13 19.27 7.45
N ASP A 191 10.08 19.63 6.17
CA ASP A 191 11.24 20.18 5.48
C ASP A 191 10.88 21.16 4.36
N GLN A 192 11.91 21.87 3.90
CA GLN A 192 11.82 22.83 2.80
C GLN A 192 11.44 22.17 1.47
N SER A 193 11.77 20.88 1.26
CA SER A 193 11.49 20.16 0.02
C SER A 193 9.99 19.98 -0.17
N LEU A 194 9.30 19.43 0.83
CA LEU A 194 7.85 19.26 0.81
C LEU A 194 7.13 20.63 0.76
N ASN A 195 7.63 21.63 1.50
CA ASN A 195 7.12 23.00 1.43
C ASN A 195 7.15 23.55 0.00
N ASP A 196 8.30 23.43 -0.68
CA ASP A 196 8.46 23.92 -2.04
C ASP A 196 7.67 23.11 -3.06
N PHE A 197 7.49 21.81 -2.82
CA PHE A 197 6.62 20.97 -3.65
C PHE A 197 5.17 21.45 -3.61
N ILE A 198 4.58 21.61 -2.41
CA ILE A 198 3.20 22.12 -2.24
C ILE A 198 3.05 23.47 -2.93
N LYS A 199 3.99 24.38 -2.69
CA LYS A 199 4.04 25.71 -3.32
C LYS A 199 3.99 25.62 -4.85
N ARG A 200 4.92 24.86 -5.46
CA ARG A 200 5.02 24.75 -6.92
C ARG A 200 3.78 24.09 -7.52
N THR A 201 3.24 23.06 -6.88
CA THR A 201 2.04 22.35 -7.34
C THR A 201 0.82 23.28 -7.32
N ALA A 202 0.61 24.02 -6.24
CA ALA A 202 -0.51 24.96 -6.13
C ALA A 202 -0.42 26.10 -7.15
N ILE A 203 0.76 26.70 -7.31
CA ILE A 203 1.01 27.74 -8.32
C ILE A 203 0.81 27.18 -9.74
N GLY A 204 1.29 25.96 -10.01
CA GLY A 204 1.13 25.29 -11.30
C GLY A 204 -0.33 25.05 -11.67
N TYR A 205 -1.21 24.88 -10.68
CA TYR A 205 -2.67 24.81 -10.89
C TYR A 205 -3.37 26.19 -10.91
N GLY A 206 -2.64 27.29 -10.80
CA GLY A 206 -3.19 28.65 -10.81
C GLY A 206 -3.93 29.03 -9.53
N LEU A 207 -3.67 28.33 -8.42
CA LEU A 207 -4.36 28.56 -7.14
C LEU A 207 -3.70 29.72 -6.39
N THR A 208 -4.34 30.89 -6.38
CA THR A 208 -3.77 32.13 -5.82
C THR A 208 -4.26 32.46 -4.40
N GLY A 209 -5.25 31.72 -3.88
CA GLY A 209 -5.86 31.95 -2.56
C GLY A 209 -5.12 31.33 -1.38
N GLY A 210 -4.12 30.47 -1.62
CA GLY A 210 -3.42 29.69 -0.60
C GLY A 210 -3.87 28.23 -0.52
N VAL A 211 -3.18 27.48 0.34
CA VAL A 211 -3.38 26.04 0.56
C VAL A 211 -3.42 25.76 2.06
N HIS A 212 -4.42 25.01 2.54
CA HIS A 212 -4.41 24.51 3.91
C HIS A 212 -3.19 23.62 4.14
N ILE A 213 -2.55 23.82 5.28
CA ILE A 213 -1.54 22.92 5.82
C ILE A 213 -2.03 22.44 7.19
N GLY A 214 -1.71 21.22 7.60
CA GLY A 214 -2.32 20.58 8.77
C GLY A 214 -1.93 21.20 10.13
N LEU A 215 -1.34 22.41 10.16
CA LEU A 215 -0.84 23.05 11.36
C LEU A 215 -1.94 23.91 12.01
N LYS A 216 -2.13 23.74 13.31
CA LYS A 216 -3.07 24.54 14.10
C LYS A 216 -2.43 24.96 15.44
N TYR A 217 -2.78 26.15 15.92
CA TYR A 217 -2.43 26.59 17.27
C TYR A 217 -3.49 26.10 18.26
N LEU A 218 -3.11 25.22 19.19
CA LEU A 218 -3.99 24.63 20.19
C LEU A 218 -3.23 24.46 21.52
N ASN A 219 -3.86 24.82 22.64
CA ASN A 219 -3.29 24.67 23.99
C ASN A 219 -1.88 25.27 24.12
N ASP A 220 -1.75 26.54 23.69
CA ASP A 220 -0.51 27.32 23.75
C ASP A 220 0.68 26.77 22.94
N LYS A 221 0.42 25.95 21.91
CA LYS A 221 1.44 25.43 21.01
C LYS A 221 0.90 25.15 19.61
N TYR A 222 1.80 25.06 18.63
CA TYR A 222 1.48 24.54 17.31
C TYR A 222 1.49 23.02 17.32
N VAL A 223 0.53 22.41 16.62
CA VAL A 223 0.40 20.96 16.45
C VAL A 223 0.00 20.63 15.01
N TRP A 224 0.59 19.57 14.44
CA TRP A 224 0.14 18.98 13.18
C TRP A 224 -1.08 18.09 13.41
N SER A 225 -1.98 18.03 12.43
CA SER A 225 -3.21 17.21 12.49
C SER A 225 -2.92 15.71 12.52
N ASP A 226 -1.78 15.25 11.99
CA ASP A 226 -1.32 13.86 12.04
C ASP A 226 -0.61 13.47 13.36
N GLY A 227 -0.48 14.42 14.28
CA GLY A 227 0.16 14.25 15.59
C GLY A 227 1.69 14.23 15.57
N SER A 228 2.33 14.46 14.42
CA SER A 228 3.78 14.53 14.29
C SER A 228 4.37 15.73 15.05
N ASP A 229 5.67 15.64 15.37
CA ASP A 229 6.38 16.72 16.04
C ASP A 229 6.52 17.96 15.14
N VAL A 230 6.41 19.16 15.72
CA VAL A 230 6.65 20.41 15.01
C VAL A 230 8.15 20.73 15.03
N ASP A 231 8.83 20.30 13.99
CA ASP A 231 10.29 20.43 13.79
C ASP A 231 10.69 21.43 12.68
N TYR A 232 9.72 21.90 11.91
CA TYR A 232 9.89 22.87 10.83
C TYR A 232 8.81 23.95 10.85
N LEU A 233 9.22 25.21 10.74
CA LEU A 233 8.34 26.38 10.69
C LEU A 233 8.76 27.32 9.58
N ASN A 234 7.80 27.88 8.84
CA ASN A 234 8.08 28.75 7.70
C ASN A 234 7.10 29.94 7.57
N PHE A 235 6.76 30.56 8.70
CA PHE A 235 5.88 31.73 8.74
C PHE A 235 6.39 32.90 7.88
N ALA A 236 5.45 33.65 7.32
CA ALA A 236 5.72 34.92 6.66
C ALA A 236 6.14 35.98 7.70
N PRO A 237 6.85 37.04 7.29
CA PRO A 237 7.12 38.17 8.16
C PRO A 237 5.81 38.70 8.78
N SER A 238 5.85 38.98 10.09
CA SER A 238 4.70 39.44 10.88
C SER A 238 3.59 38.40 11.13
N PHE A 239 3.82 37.13 10.81
CA PHE A 239 2.93 36.02 11.19
C PHE A 239 3.62 35.10 12.22
N PRO A 240 2.86 34.46 13.12
CA PRO A 240 1.42 34.58 13.30
C PRO A 240 0.99 35.97 13.79
N ASP A 241 -0.18 36.41 13.34
CA ASP A 241 -0.81 37.68 13.72
C ASP A 241 -1.99 37.38 14.65
N THR A 242 -2.01 38.03 15.81
CA THR A 242 -3.01 37.85 16.87
C THR A 242 -4.44 38.23 16.46
N THR A 243 -4.63 38.87 15.31
CA THR A 243 -5.94 39.30 14.79
C THR A 243 -6.62 38.27 13.88
N PHE A 244 -5.93 37.19 13.52
CA PHE A 244 -6.47 36.09 12.72
C PHE A 244 -6.66 34.82 13.56
N GLY A 245 -7.42 33.87 13.03
CA GLY A 245 -7.69 32.58 13.66
C GLY A 245 -6.47 31.68 13.90
N GLU A 246 -6.74 30.49 14.45
CA GLU A 246 -5.75 29.54 14.97
C GLU A 246 -5.20 28.57 13.91
N CYS A 247 -5.82 28.50 12.74
CA CYS A 247 -5.44 27.58 11.67
C CYS A 247 -4.38 28.22 10.77
N VAL A 248 -3.53 27.41 10.14
CA VAL A 248 -2.42 27.93 9.33
C VAL A 248 -2.57 27.50 7.88
N ALA A 249 -2.26 28.40 6.96
CA ALA A 249 -2.26 28.15 5.53
C ALA A 249 -0.95 28.60 4.89
N MET A 250 -0.56 27.93 3.81
CA MET A 250 0.53 28.35 2.93
C MET A 250 0.01 29.39 1.92
N GLY A 251 0.65 30.55 1.87
CA GLY A 251 0.39 31.57 0.86
C GLY A 251 0.92 31.15 -0.52
N THR A 252 0.19 31.48 -1.59
CA THR A 252 0.62 31.22 -2.98
C THR A 252 0.81 32.48 -3.83
N SER A 253 0.47 33.66 -3.29
CA SER A 253 0.52 34.94 -4.00
C SER A 253 1.47 35.96 -3.35
N LEU A 254 1.07 36.63 -2.25
CA LEU A 254 1.88 37.69 -1.63
C LEU A 254 3.17 37.17 -0.99
N PHE A 255 3.10 36.01 -0.32
CA PHE A 255 4.26 35.33 0.25
C PHE A 255 4.28 33.85 -0.18
N PRO A 256 4.64 33.55 -1.44
CA PRO A 256 4.57 32.20 -1.98
C PRO A 256 5.42 31.21 -1.17
N GLY A 257 4.78 30.16 -0.63
CA GLY A 257 5.44 29.14 0.18
C GLY A 257 5.67 29.51 1.64
N LYS A 258 5.30 30.71 2.08
CA LYS A 258 5.34 31.11 3.51
C LYS A 258 3.98 30.92 4.16
N TRP A 259 3.98 30.76 5.48
CA TRP A 259 2.78 30.41 6.23
C TRP A 259 2.16 31.61 6.93
N MET A 260 0.84 31.59 7.07
CA MET A 260 0.04 32.66 7.67
C MET A 260 -1.05 31.99 8.50
N ASN A 261 -1.35 32.50 9.69
CA ASN A 261 -2.54 32.05 10.40
C ASN A 261 -3.80 32.72 9.80
N VAL A 262 -4.89 31.96 9.72
CA VAL A 262 -6.14 32.29 9.06
C VAL A 262 -7.31 31.79 9.89
N GLU A 263 -8.51 32.31 9.61
CA GLU A 263 -9.74 31.74 10.16
C GLU A 263 -9.89 30.29 9.71
N CYS A 264 -10.18 29.37 10.63
CA CYS A 264 -10.35 27.94 10.32
C CYS A 264 -11.51 27.68 9.33
N THR A 265 -12.42 28.64 9.20
CA THR A 265 -13.54 28.63 8.25
C THR A 265 -13.16 29.15 6.85
N THR A 266 -11.90 29.55 6.64
CA THR A 266 -11.43 30.03 5.32
C THR A 266 -11.43 28.89 4.31
N PRO A 267 -12.15 28.99 3.17
CA PRO A 267 -12.15 27.94 2.16
C PRO A 267 -10.87 27.98 1.33
N LEU A 268 -10.03 26.94 1.40
CA LEU A 268 -8.79 26.81 0.64
C LEU A 268 -8.65 25.41 0.04
N SER A 269 -7.80 25.31 -0.97
CA SER A 269 -7.33 24.01 -1.49
C SER A 269 -6.43 23.31 -0.47
N TYR A 270 -6.17 22.01 -0.62
CA TYR A 270 -5.37 21.25 0.34
C TYR A 270 -4.68 20.07 -0.34
N MET A 271 -3.64 19.55 0.31
CA MET A 271 -2.97 18.33 -0.13
C MET A 271 -3.04 17.30 0.99
N CYS A 272 -3.56 16.12 0.69
CA CYS A 272 -3.52 14.99 1.61
C CYS A 272 -2.19 14.25 1.43
N THR A 273 -1.57 13.81 2.52
CA THR A 273 -0.36 12.98 2.49
C THR A 273 -0.42 11.78 3.44
N LYS A 274 0.29 10.72 3.08
CA LYS A 274 0.55 9.53 3.90
C LYS A 274 1.93 8.96 3.51
N PRO A 275 2.68 8.26 4.37
CA PRO A 275 3.96 7.69 3.99
C PRO A 275 3.72 6.59 2.96
N ILE A 276 4.71 6.41 2.10
CA ILE A 276 4.97 5.12 1.51
C ILE A 276 5.48 4.31 2.68
N LEU A 277 4.68 3.34 3.09
CA LEU A 277 5.17 2.36 4.04
C LEU A 277 6.37 1.63 3.32
N ALA A 278 7.17 0.78 3.95
CA ALA A 278 7.87 -0.28 3.21
C ALA A 278 7.44 -1.62 3.81
N TYR A 279 6.98 -2.58 3.02
CA TYR A 279 6.79 -3.97 3.45
C TYR A 279 7.67 -4.75 2.56
N ASP A 280 8.47 -5.46 3.28
CA ASP A 280 9.03 -6.66 2.79
C ASP A 280 7.88 -7.68 2.66
N GLU A 281 7.56 -8.03 1.42
CA GLU A 281 6.63 -9.12 1.10
C GLU A 281 7.21 -10.49 1.49
N ASN A 282 8.51 -10.53 1.79
CA ASN A 282 9.20 -11.69 2.35
C ASN A 282 9.26 -11.65 3.89
N ALA A 283 8.76 -10.59 4.54
CA ALA A 283 8.61 -10.59 5.99
C ALA A 283 7.47 -11.55 6.37
N VAL A 284 7.86 -12.79 6.66
CA VAL A 284 6.97 -13.80 7.23
C VAL A 284 6.49 -13.26 8.60
N PRO A 285 5.17 -13.24 8.88
CA PRO A 285 4.69 -12.93 10.21
C PRO A 285 5.36 -13.86 11.23
N ALA A 286 6.24 -13.31 12.06
CA ALA A 286 6.74 -14.03 13.21
C ALA A 286 5.64 -14.02 14.28
N GLY A 287 5.18 -15.22 14.65
CA GLY A 287 4.23 -15.42 15.75
C GLY A 287 2.77 -15.48 15.33
N CYS A 288 2.09 -16.45 15.94
CA CYS A 288 0.69 -16.86 15.75
C CYS A 288 0.44 -17.87 14.62
N GLY A 289 0.77 -19.12 14.92
CA GLY A 289 0.62 -20.30 14.04
C GLY A 289 1.75 -21.30 14.26
N ASP A 290 2.95 -20.82 14.63
CA ASP A 290 4.13 -21.60 15.02
C ASP A 290 4.60 -21.27 16.46
N SER A 291 5.58 -22.02 16.95
CA SER A 291 6.05 -22.11 18.35
C SER A 291 6.68 -20.86 18.96
N ASP A 292 6.98 -19.84 18.17
CA ASP A 292 7.69 -18.64 18.65
C ASP A 292 6.70 -17.54 19.04
N LEU A 293 6.40 -17.50 20.34
CA LEU A 293 5.55 -16.49 20.99
C LEU A 293 6.36 -15.42 21.73
N GLU A 294 7.69 -15.56 21.79
CA GLU A 294 8.60 -14.73 22.59
C GLU A 294 9.44 -13.80 21.71
N PHE A 295 9.52 -12.52 22.10
CA PHE A 295 10.23 -11.46 21.40
C PHE A 295 11.09 -10.64 22.35
N TYR A 296 12.22 -10.15 21.85
CA TYR A 296 13.28 -9.48 22.61
C TYR A 296 13.68 -8.15 21.94
N PRO A 297 14.37 -7.25 22.67
CA PRO A 297 14.86 -6.00 22.09
C PRO A 297 15.68 -6.21 20.82
N GLY A 298 15.29 -5.53 19.74
CA GLY A 298 15.84 -5.69 18.38
C GLY A 298 14.90 -6.42 17.41
N ASP A 299 13.91 -7.15 17.92
CA ASP A 299 12.95 -7.87 17.08
C ASP A 299 11.89 -6.95 16.46
N GLU A 300 11.36 -7.40 15.32
CA GLU A 300 10.21 -6.79 14.65
C GLU A 300 9.03 -7.77 14.69
N ILE A 301 7.83 -7.24 14.96
CA ILE A 301 6.60 -8.02 15.08
C ILE A 301 5.58 -7.48 14.08
N PHE A 302 4.98 -8.39 13.33
CA PHE A 302 3.96 -8.09 12.34
C PHE A 302 2.63 -8.73 12.72
N SER A 303 1.53 -8.12 12.29
CA SER A 303 0.20 -8.69 12.49
C SER A 303 0.07 -10.05 11.80
N PRO A 304 -0.82 -10.95 12.27
CA PRO A 304 -0.95 -12.30 11.71
C PRO A 304 -1.44 -12.34 10.26
N THR A 305 -2.09 -11.27 9.81
CA THR A 305 -2.56 -11.09 8.43
C THR A 305 -1.60 -10.19 7.63
N TRP A 306 -0.38 -9.95 8.12
CA TRP A 306 0.57 -9.11 7.43
C TRP A 306 0.99 -9.80 6.13
N GLY A 307 0.57 -9.20 5.03
CA GLY A 307 0.83 -9.66 3.68
C GLY A 307 0.14 -10.91 3.19
N ASN A 308 -0.81 -11.42 3.97
CA ASN A 308 -1.72 -12.48 3.56
C ASN A 308 -3.14 -12.16 4.02
N ALA A 309 -4.12 -12.34 3.14
CA ALA A 309 -5.54 -12.16 3.45
C ALA A 309 -6.09 -13.20 4.46
N THR A 310 -5.26 -14.17 4.88
CA THR A 310 -5.63 -15.21 5.83
C THR A 310 -4.66 -15.21 7.01
N GLY A 311 -5.21 -15.24 8.23
CA GLY A 311 -4.45 -15.27 9.47
C GLY A 311 -5.37 -15.50 10.68
N PRO A 312 -4.84 -15.93 11.83
CA PRO A 312 -5.63 -16.16 13.03
C PRO A 312 -6.28 -14.88 13.56
N ALA A 313 -7.55 -15.01 13.95
CA ALA A 313 -8.34 -13.92 14.49
C ALA A 313 -7.88 -13.46 15.88
N LYS A 314 -7.12 -14.29 16.62
CA LYS A 314 -6.61 -13.97 17.95
C LYS A 314 -5.18 -14.42 18.10
N CYS A 315 -4.32 -13.55 18.61
CA CYS A 315 -2.91 -13.81 18.83
C CYS A 315 -2.40 -13.13 20.09
N GLU A 316 -1.47 -13.79 20.76
CA GLU A 316 -0.76 -13.24 21.92
C GLU A 316 0.74 -13.28 21.64
N TYR A 317 1.44 -12.24 22.07
CA TYR A 317 2.88 -12.08 21.92
C TYR A 317 3.47 -11.74 23.30
N ALA A 318 4.49 -12.48 23.71
CA ALA A 318 5.25 -12.25 24.93
C ALA A 318 6.52 -11.48 24.58
N ILE A 319 6.63 -10.24 25.05
CA ILE A 319 7.78 -9.38 24.76
C ILE A 319 8.54 -9.17 26.06
N MET A 320 9.84 -9.48 26.10
CA MET A 320 10.61 -9.44 27.34
C MET A 320 12.08 -9.08 27.12
N ASP A 321 12.68 -8.43 28.11
CA ASP A 321 14.12 -8.27 28.21
C ASP A 321 14.69 -9.26 29.24
N THR A 322 15.80 -9.91 28.89
CA THR A 322 16.52 -10.81 29.80
C THR A 322 17.12 -10.07 31.00
N ASP A 323 17.41 -8.77 30.86
CA ASP A 323 17.80 -7.90 31.95
C ASP A 323 16.55 -7.41 32.72
N LYS A 324 16.34 -7.97 33.90
CA LYS A 324 15.22 -7.63 34.79
C LYS A 324 15.25 -6.20 35.30
N THR A 325 16.35 -5.46 35.11
CA THR A 325 16.46 -4.05 35.50
C THR A 325 15.97 -3.09 34.43
N LYS A 326 15.80 -3.58 33.20
CA LYS A 326 15.35 -2.80 32.04
C LYS A 326 13.84 -2.75 31.92
N LYS A 327 13.35 -1.74 31.19
CA LYS A 327 11.95 -1.67 30.78
C LYS A 327 11.83 -1.88 29.28
N VAL A 328 10.93 -2.75 28.87
CA VAL A 328 10.68 -3.02 27.45
C VAL A 328 9.88 -1.87 26.84
N THR A 329 10.24 -1.52 25.61
CA THR A 329 9.50 -0.59 24.77
C THR A 329 8.97 -1.30 23.53
N VAL A 330 7.76 -0.95 23.11
CA VAL A 330 7.15 -1.40 21.85
C VAL A 330 6.81 -0.15 21.05
N GLN A 331 7.48 0.03 19.92
CA GLN A 331 7.22 1.12 19.00
C GLN A 331 6.33 0.61 17.87
N ILE A 332 5.06 0.98 17.89
CA ILE A 332 4.14 0.72 16.78
C ILE A 332 4.50 1.69 15.65
N LEU A 333 5.07 1.17 14.58
CA LEU A 333 5.48 1.96 13.41
C LEU A 333 4.32 2.18 12.43
N PHE A 334 3.44 1.20 12.33
CA PHE A 334 2.25 1.27 11.50
C PHE A 334 1.13 0.49 12.16
N PHE A 335 -0.08 1.03 12.09
CA PHE A 335 -1.27 0.36 12.60
C PHE A 335 -2.51 0.71 11.78
N GLU A 336 -3.08 -0.30 11.17
CA GLU A 336 -4.37 -0.26 10.51
C GLU A 336 -5.17 -1.53 10.82
N SER A 337 -6.37 -1.31 11.36
CA SER A 337 -7.32 -2.36 11.69
C SER A 337 -8.74 -1.87 11.42
N ASN A 338 -9.73 -2.77 11.50
CA ASN A 338 -11.12 -2.32 11.46
C ASN A 338 -11.50 -1.66 12.80
N ALA A 339 -11.72 -0.35 12.77
CA ALA A 339 -12.04 0.46 13.95
C ALA A 339 -13.26 -0.04 14.74
N CYS A 340 -14.16 -0.78 14.09
CA CYS A 340 -15.39 -1.25 14.73
C CYS A 340 -15.16 -2.28 15.82
N CYS A 341 -14.05 -3.02 15.76
CA CYS A 341 -14.08 -4.39 16.21
C CYS A 341 -12.72 -5.09 16.36
N ASP A 342 -11.69 -4.61 15.66
CA ASP A 342 -10.35 -5.19 15.71
C ASP A 342 -9.46 -4.35 16.64
N THR A 343 -8.70 -5.01 17.50
CA THR A 343 -7.88 -4.32 18.50
C THR A 343 -6.53 -4.97 18.69
N LEU A 344 -5.50 -4.15 18.91
CA LEU A 344 -4.22 -4.56 19.49
C LEU A 344 -4.08 -3.93 20.87
N THR A 345 -3.97 -4.74 21.91
CA THR A 345 -3.87 -4.26 23.29
C THR A 345 -2.55 -4.69 23.91
N LEU A 346 -1.83 -3.73 24.49
CA LEU A 346 -0.58 -3.97 25.21
C LEU A 346 -0.85 -3.92 26.72
N TYR A 347 -0.42 -4.97 27.41
CA TYR A 347 -0.52 -5.14 28.86
C TYR A 347 0.86 -5.08 29.49
N ASP A 348 0.93 -4.51 30.70
CA ASP A 348 2.17 -4.45 31.48
C ASP A 348 2.48 -5.80 32.13
N GLY A 349 3.65 -6.37 31.83
CA GLY A 349 4.05 -7.71 32.24
C GLY A 349 3.39 -8.85 31.45
N LEU A 350 3.95 -10.06 31.54
CA LEU A 350 3.47 -11.24 30.79
C LEU A 350 2.10 -11.77 31.26
N PHE A 351 1.78 -11.58 32.53
CA PHE A 351 0.55 -12.06 33.16
C PHE A 351 -0.28 -10.94 33.78
N GLY A 352 0.07 -9.68 33.50
CA GLY A 352 -0.62 -8.52 34.04
C GLY A 352 -1.95 -8.27 33.36
N THR A 353 -2.85 -7.59 34.07
CA THR A 353 -4.15 -7.14 33.54
C THR A 353 -4.17 -5.63 33.29
N VAL A 354 -3.08 -4.93 33.60
CA VAL A 354 -2.96 -3.47 33.44
C VAL A 354 -2.75 -3.16 31.98
N VAL A 355 -3.70 -2.47 31.35
CA VAL A 355 -3.60 -2.03 29.95
C VAL A 355 -2.72 -0.78 29.88
N LEU A 356 -1.66 -0.85 29.07
CA LEU A 356 -0.81 0.29 28.75
C LEU A 356 -1.41 1.11 27.60
N LYS A 357 -1.85 0.44 26.54
CA LYS A 357 -2.45 1.07 25.36
C LYS A 357 -3.30 0.07 24.58
N THR A 358 -4.40 0.56 24.00
CA THR A 358 -5.18 -0.16 22.99
C THR A 358 -5.18 0.64 21.70
N PHE A 359 -4.93 -0.05 20.58
CA PHE A 359 -4.99 0.47 19.23
C PHE A 359 -6.19 -0.15 18.50
N SER A 360 -6.91 0.66 17.73
CA SER A 360 -8.03 0.26 16.88
C SER A 360 -8.19 1.27 15.75
N GLY A 361 -8.64 0.83 14.58
CA GLY A 361 -8.72 1.70 13.42
C GLY A 361 -7.35 2.01 12.84
N TYR A 362 -7.12 3.27 12.50
CA TYR A 362 -5.86 3.77 11.95
C TYR A 362 -5.18 4.69 12.96
N SER A 363 -3.88 4.49 13.22
CA SER A 363 -3.14 5.29 14.22
C SER A 363 -2.35 6.45 13.63
N GLY A 364 -2.62 6.85 12.38
CA GLY A 364 -1.86 7.90 11.71
C GLY A 364 -0.44 7.45 11.35
N LEU A 365 0.45 8.43 11.14
CA LEU A 365 1.79 8.23 10.58
C LEU A 365 2.90 8.31 11.64
N THR A 366 2.53 8.72 12.85
CA THR A 366 3.45 8.90 13.95
C THR A 366 3.63 7.57 14.66
N SER A 367 4.88 7.11 14.78
CA SER A 367 5.16 5.91 15.54
C SER A 367 4.77 6.12 17.00
N VAL A 368 4.02 5.18 17.58
CA VAL A 368 3.60 5.25 18.98
C VAL A 368 4.47 4.32 19.81
N THR A 369 5.28 4.89 20.70
CA THR A 369 6.08 4.10 21.64
C THR A 369 5.33 3.87 22.94
N VAL A 370 5.16 2.61 23.31
CA VAL A 370 4.57 2.16 24.56
C VAL A 370 5.69 1.58 25.43
N THR A 371 5.81 2.03 26.67
CA THR A 371 6.85 1.56 27.61
C THR A 371 6.22 0.85 28.79
N GLY A 372 6.69 -0.36 29.10
CA GLY A 372 6.24 -1.13 30.26
C GLY A 372 6.78 -0.55 31.57
N THR A 373 6.18 -0.91 32.70
CA THR A 373 6.78 -0.59 34.01
C THR A 373 7.78 -1.66 34.45
N THR A 374 7.70 -2.84 33.83
CA THR A 374 8.56 -4.00 34.06
C THR A 374 9.40 -4.34 32.82
N ASN A 375 10.23 -5.38 32.93
CA ASN A 375 11.02 -5.92 31.81
C ASN A 375 10.19 -6.77 30.84
N ALA A 376 8.86 -6.67 30.85
CA ALA A 376 8.00 -7.42 29.96
C ALA A 376 6.70 -6.69 29.59
N ILE A 377 6.20 -6.97 28.40
CA ILE A 377 4.90 -6.55 27.86
C ILE A 377 4.23 -7.77 27.23
N ARG A 378 2.94 -7.97 27.48
CA ARG A 378 2.12 -8.89 26.68
C ARG A 378 1.30 -8.10 25.68
N MET A 379 1.36 -8.48 24.42
CA MET A 379 0.55 -7.86 23.37
C MET A 379 -0.51 -8.85 22.87
N GLU A 380 -1.76 -8.40 22.74
CA GLU A 380 -2.89 -9.23 22.32
C GLU A 380 -3.55 -8.61 21.08
N TRP A 381 -3.54 -9.35 19.98
CA TRP A 381 -4.31 -9.05 18.78
C TRP A 381 -5.65 -9.78 18.82
N ASN A 382 -6.73 -9.05 18.55
CA ASN A 382 -8.09 -9.57 18.55
C ASN A 382 -8.87 -8.97 17.38
N ALA A 383 -8.93 -9.71 16.28
CA ALA A 383 -9.75 -9.40 15.12
C ALA A 383 -11.12 -10.07 15.25
N LYS A 384 -12.18 -9.28 15.05
CA LYS A 384 -13.57 -9.76 15.00
C LYS A 384 -14.20 -9.55 13.64
N SER A 385 -13.55 -8.78 12.76
CA SER A 385 -13.93 -8.64 11.36
C SER A 385 -13.03 -9.47 10.43
N GLY A 386 -13.51 -9.81 9.23
CA GLY A 386 -12.70 -10.48 8.21
C GLY A 386 -11.55 -9.61 7.72
N ALA A 387 -10.44 -10.24 7.32
CA ALA A 387 -9.17 -9.58 7.00
C ALA A 387 -9.25 -8.74 5.70
N HIS A 388 -9.52 -7.44 5.84
CA HIS A 388 -9.53 -6.47 4.74
C HIS A 388 -8.72 -5.20 5.05
N VAL A 389 -7.75 -5.30 5.96
CA VAL A 389 -6.93 -4.19 6.46
C VAL A 389 -5.46 -4.58 6.45
N ARG A 390 -4.57 -3.60 6.34
CA ARG A 390 -3.12 -3.84 6.19
C ARG A 390 -2.44 -4.42 7.44
N GLY A 391 -3.07 -4.32 8.61
CA GLY A 391 -2.53 -4.86 9.86
C GLY A 391 -1.58 -3.89 10.55
N TRP A 392 -0.59 -4.42 11.27
CA TRP A 392 0.32 -3.60 12.08
C TRP A 392 1.75 -4.13 12.08
N HIS A 393 2.69 -3.23 12.31
CA HIS A 393 4.13 -3.50 12.44
C HIS A 393 4.66 -2.77 13.68
N ALA A 394 5.38 -3.50 14.53
CA ALA A 394 5.98 -3.02 15.77
C ALA A 394 7.47 -3.37 15.83
N LYS A 395 8.27 -2.48 16.45
CA LYS A 395 9.66 -2.76 16.85
C LYS A 395 9.78 -2.88 18.35
N VAL A 396 10.58 -3.84 18.81
CA VAL A 396 10.86 -4.06 20.23
C VAL A 396 12.18 -3.38 20.62
N GLY A 397 12.18 -2.68 21.75
CA GLY A 397 13.36 -2.09 22.35
C GLY A 397 13.38 -2.21 23.87
N SER A 398 14.39 -1.64 24.50
CA SER A 398 14.43 -1.48 25.96
C SER A 398 15.18 -0.22 26.39
N VAL A 399 14.85 0.26 27.59
CA VAL A 399 15.44 1.46 28.23
C VAL A 399 15.97 1.17 29.62
#